data_AF-A0A937GHR3-F1
#
_entry.id   AF-A0A937GHR3-F1
#
_cell.length_a   1.000
_cell.length_b   1.000
_cell.length_c   1.000
_cell.angle_alpha   90.00
_cell.angle_beta   90.00
_cell.angle_gamma   90.00
#
_symmetry.space_group_name_H-M   'P 1'
#
loop_
_entity.id
_entity.type
_entity.pdbx_description
1 polymer ?
#
loop_
_entity_poly.entity_id
_entity_poly.type
_entity_poly.pdbx_seq_one_letter_code
_entity_poly.pdbx_strand_id
1 'polypeptide(L)'
;DFALPLPGIVICEQLGLDAAQYPRFKRWADAMLAGAQRSMTVDEAVEQAEIELDAQHHLAAEFEARRDEPRDDLISLLVHAHRMPDDDEAAAGVANEDEPFTIEELQDLMHQLVTGGFETTTSALTKGLYLLLQHPDQMATLRARPDLLDNFIDESLRFDGPVAGLWRTSTCPVSVGDVDIEEGASVMVRYAAANRDPSRFENPDVFDIERSNANEHMAFGFGNHFCIGAWLARTELRIAFSAILERLDDIELARLLDDQVHEFSFFLRPMKELPIRFNAR
;
A
#
# COMPACT_ATOMS: atom_id res chain seq x y z
N ASP A 1 -3.12 5.16 -16.66
CA ASP A 1 -4.50 5.05 -17.16
C ASP A 1 -5.41 4.17 -16.33
N PHE A 2 -5.01 2.95 -15.96
CA PHE A 2 -5.86 2.03 -15.19
C PHE A 2 -5.43 1.85 -13.74
N ALA A 3 -4.21 1.34 -13.51
CA ALA A 3 -3.77 0.92 -12.19
C ALA A 3 -3.62 2.06 -11.19
N LEU A 4 -3.25 3.26 -11.66
CA LEU A 4 -3.07 4.43 -10.82
C LEU A 4 -4.44 5.06 -10.43
N PRO A 5 -5.38 5.35 -11.35
CA PRO A 5 -6.66 5.92 -10.93
C PRO A 5 -7.53 5.00 -10.06
N LEU A 6 -7.50 3.68 -10.26
CA LEU A 6 -8.44 2.77 -9.60
C LEU A 6 -8.36 2.86 -8.05
N PRO A 7 -7.21 2.61 -7.38
CA PRO A 7 -7.13 2.73 -5.93
C PRO A 7 -7.34 4.17 -5.44
N GLY A 8 -6.91 5.14 -6.25
CA GLY A 8 -7.04 6.57 -5.91
C GLY A 8 -8.46 7.05 -5.84
N ILE A 9 -9.30 6.60 -6.77
CA ILE A 9 -10.73 6.89 -6.77
C ILE A 9 -11.40 6.18 -5.59
N VAL A 10 -11.07 4.89 -5.36
CA VAL A 10 -11.65 4.12 -4.25
C VAL A 10 -11.38 4.79 -2.91
N ILE A 11 -10.13 5.17 -2.62
CA ILE A 11 -9.82 5.83 -1.35
C ILE A 11 -10.46 7.23 -1.24
N CYS A 12 -10.52 8.01 -2.33
CA CYS A 12 -11.22 9.30 -2.32
C CYS A 12 -12.70 9.11 -1.95
N GLU A 13 -13.38 8.14 -2.55
CA GLU A 13 -14.80 7.85 -2.25
C GLU A 13 -14.98 7.33 -0.82
N GLN A 14 -14.10 6.43 -0.34
CA GLN A 14 -14.17 5.94 1.04
C GLN A 14 -13.98 7.05 2.07
N LEU A 15 -13.14 8.04 1.76
CA LEU A 15 -12.95 9.25 2.58
C LEU A 15 -14.10 10.26 2.45
N GLY A 16 -15.08 10.02 1.58
CA GLY A 16 -16.21 10.93 1.36
C GLY A 16 -15.83 12.19 0.60
N LEU A 17 -14.74 12.12 -0.18
CA LEU A 17 -14.28 13.17 -1.07
C LEU A 17 -14.81 12.93 -2.49
N ASP A 18 -14.83 13.97 -3.31
CA ASP A 18 -15.26 13.84 -4.71
C ASP A 18 -14.17 13.10 -5.52
N ALA A 19 -14.54 12.00 -6.19
CA ALA A 19 -13.65 11.24 -7.06
C ALA A 19 -12.98 12.11 -8.14
N ALA A 20 -13.62 13.21 -8.57
CA ALA A 20 -13.03 14.15 -9.51
C ALA A 20 -11.80 14.90 -8.93
N GLN A 21 -11.65 14.93 -7.61
CA GLN A 21 -10.50 15.51 -6.90
C GLN A 21 -9.30 14.57 -6.83
N TYR A 22 -9.42 13.33 -7.32
CA TYR A 22 -8.31 12.35 -7.36
C TYR A 22 -6.97 12.94 -7.85
N PRO A 23 -6.89 13.76 -8.92
CA PRO A 23 -5.61 14.36 -9.34
C PRO A 23 -4.97 15.25 -8.27
N ARG A 24 -5.78 15.97 -7.49
CA ARG A 24 -5.31 16.79 -6.35
C ARG A 24 -4.84 15.89 -5.21
N PHE A 25 -5.63 14.87 -4.89
CA PHE A 25 -5.31 13.89 -3.86
C PHE A 25 -4.00 13.14 -4.14
N LYS A 26 -3.78 12.75 -5.40
CA LYS A 26 -2.51 12.16 -5.84
C LYS A 26 -1.33 13.08 -5.53
N ARG A 27 -1.47 14.38 -5.81
CA ARG A 27 -0.42 15.36 -5.54
C ARG A 27 -0.10 15.46 -4.05
N TRP A 28 -1.12 15.43 -3.20
CA TRP A 28 -0.95 15.39 -1.75
C TRP A 28 -0.27 14.10 -1.30
N ALA A 29 -0.71 12.94 -1.80
CA ALA A 29 -0.11 11.65 -1.47
C ALA A 29 1.37 11.58 -1.87
N ASP A 30 1.72 12.07 -3.07
CA ASP A 30 3.11 12.14 -3.54
C ASP A 30 3.96 13.02 -2.59
N ALA A 31 3.44 14.18 -2.17
CA ALA A 31 4.15 15.09 -1.26
C ALA A 31 4.34 14.49 0.13
N MET A 32 3.30 13.87 0.69
CA MET A 32 3.32 13.16 1.97
C MET A 32 4.34 12.00 2.01
N LEU A 33 4.63 11.37 0.86
CA LEU A 33 5.57 10.26 0.72
C LEU A 33 6.99 10.70 0.34
N ALA A 34 7.16 11.88 -0.24
CA ALA A 34 8.40 12.29 -0.90
C ALA A 34 9.63 12.17 0.02
N GLY A 35 9.52 12.64 1.27
CA GLY A 35 10.62 12.58 2.24
C GLY A 35 10.95 11.18 2.75
N ALA A 36 10.01 10.24 2.67
CA ALA A 36 10.23 8.86 3.03
C ALA A 36 10.86 8.07 1.86
N GLN A 37 10.54 8.42 0.61
CA GLN A 37 10.96 7.66 -0.57
C GLN A 37 12.38 7.97 -1.05
N ARG A 38 12.82 9.24 -0.97
CA ARG A 38 14.09 9.68 -1.54
C ARG A 38 14.72 10.82 -0.74
N SER A 39 16.02 11.02 -0.93
CA SER A 39 16.67 12.25 -0.49
C SER A 39 16.14 13.45 -1.28
N MET A 40 15.95 14.58 -0.59
CA MET A 40 15.48 15.83 -1.18
C MET A 40 16.46 16.96 -0.87
N THR A 41 16.48 17.96 -1.76
CA THR A 41 17.10 19.26 -1.42
C THR A 41 16.20 20.04 -0.45
N VAL A 42 16.74 21.10 0.16
CA VAL A 42 15.93 21.96 1.05
C VAL A 42 14.78 22.62 0.29
N ASP A 43 15.04 23.11 -0.92
CA ASP A 43 14.00 23.76 -1.74
C ASP A 43 12.89 22.78 -2.13
N GLU A 44 13.26 21.55 -2.51
CA GLU A 44 12.28 20.47 -2.77
C GLU A 44 11.47 20.14 -1.51
N ALA A 45 12.12 20.05 -0.34
CA ALA A 45 11.44 19.75 0.90
C ALA A 45 10.44 20.84 1.30
N VAL A 46 10.78 22.12 1.06
CA VAL A 46 9.87 23.25 1.28
C VAL A 46 8.67 23.16 0.33
N GLU A 47 8.90 22.89 -0.96
CA GLU A 47 7.81 22.72 -1.93
C GLU A 47 6.85 21.59 -1.54
N GLN A 48 7.37 20.43 -1.13
CA GLN A 48 6.52 19.32 -0.68
C GLN A 48 5.75 19.67 0.59
N ALA A 49 6.38 20.36 1.54
CA ALA A 49 5.73 20.79 2.78
C ALA A 49 4.59 21.79 2.52
N GLU A 50 4.72 22.68 1.53
CA GLU A 50 3.63 23.58 1.13
C GLU A 50 2.42 22.83 0.56
N ILE A 51 2.67 21.76 -0.21
CA ILE A 51 1.61 20.89 -0.76
C ILE A 51 0.93 20.10 0.36
N GLU A 52 1.70 19.56 1.31
CA GLU A 52 1.16 18.84 2.46
C GLU A 52 0.36 19.76 3.38
N LEU A 53 0.80 21.01 3.57
CA LEU A 53 0.06 22.02 4.32
C LEU A 53 -1.31 22.35 3.67
N ASP A 54 -1.37 22.44 2.33
CA ASP A 54 -2.65 22.58 1.62
C ASP A 54 -3.58 21.39 1.88
N ALA A 55 -3.03 20.17 1.89
CA ALA A 55 -3.77 18.95 2.22
C ALA A 55 -4.33 19.01 3.65
N GLN A 56 -3.48 19.36 4.62
CA GLN A 56 -3.86 19.45 6.04
C GLN A 56 -4.98 20.47 6.25
N HIS A 57 -4.89 21.66 5.65
CA HIS A 57 -5.97 22.65 5.75
C HIS A 57 -7.28 22.17 5.13
N HIS A 58 -7.21 21.49 3.99
CA HIS A 58 -8.41 20.93 3.36
C HIS A 58 -9.05 19.86 4.25
N LEU A 59 -8.25 18.90 4.73
CA LEU A 59 -8.72 17.82 5.60
C LEU A 59 -9.29 18.36 6.92
N ALA A 60 -8.67 19.38 7.51
CA ALA A 60 -9.20 20.03 8.71
C ALA A 60 -10.60 20.60 8.47
N ALA A 61 -10.83 21.25 7.33
CA ALA A 61 -12.16 21.75 6.97
C ALA A 61 -13.17 20.61 6.75
N GLU A 62 -12.76 19.51 6.13
CA GLU A 62 -13.62 18.33 5.97
C GLU A 62 -13.97 17.69 7.32
N PHE A 63 -13.02 17.62 8.26
CA PHE A 63 -13.26 17.09 9.61
C PHE A 63 -14.30 17.91 10.37
N GLU A 64 -14.17 19.24 10.41
CA GLU A 64 -15.16 20.08 11.09
C GLU A 64 -16.53 19.95 10.43
N ALA A 65 -16.58 19.90 9.09
CA ALA A 65 -17.83 19.69 8.37
C ALA A 65 -18.51 18.36 8.73
N ARG A 66 -17.75 17.27 8.96
CA ARG A 66 -18.31 15.96 9.34
C ARG A 66 -18.65 15.84 10.82
N ARG A 67 -18.05 16.68 11.68
CA ARG A 67 -18.48 16.82 13.08
C ARG A 67 -19.88 17.41 13.16
N ASP A 68 -20.14 18.45 12.37
CA ASP A 68 -21.43 19.14 12.34
C ASP A 68 -22.48 18.38 11.52
N GLU A 69 -22.09 17.84 10.35
CA GLU A 69 -22.97 17.15 9.40
C GLU A 69 -22.39 15.78 9.00
N PRO A 70 -22.58 14.74 9.84
CA PRO A 70 -22.04 13.40 9.58
C PRO A 70 -22.59 12.80 8.28
N ARG A 71 -21.74 12.04 7.59
CA ARG A 71 -22.03 11.31 6.36
C ARG A 71 -21.68 9.83 6.52
N ASP A 72 -21.98 9.03 5.51
CA ASP A 72 -21.59 7.62 5.44
C ASP A 72 -20.19 7.49 4.80
N ASP A 73 -19.17 8.05 5.47
CA ASP A 73 -17.78 8.06 5.00
C ASP A 73 -16.77 7.84 6.15
N LEU A 74 -15.52 7.49 5.79
CA LEU A 74 -14.46 7.24 6.78
C LEU A 74 -14.13 8.48 7.61
N ILE A 75 -14.21 9.68 7.04
CA ILE A 75 -13.94 10.90 7.80
C ILE A 75 -14.98 11.05 8.93
N SER A 76 -16.26 10.83 8.63
CA SER A 76 -17.34 10.84 9.63
C SER A 76 -17.10 9.77 10.69
N LEU A 77 -16.69 8.56 10.30
CA LEU A 77 -16.36 7.51 11.25
C LEU A 77 -15.20 7.92 12.18
N LEU A 78 -14.15 8.54 11.65
CA LEU A 78 -12.97 8.93 12.42
C LEU A 78 -13.22 10.10 13.37
N VAL A 79 -13.91 11.15 12.93
CA VAL A 79 -14.15 12.33 13.78
C VAL A 79 -15.11 12.04 14.95
N HIS A 80 -15.91 10.98 14.84
CA HIS A 80 -16.82 10.50 15.89
C HIS A 80 -16.29 9.24 16.59
N ALA A 81 -15.08 8.78 16.26
CA ALA A 81 -14.42 7.69 16.96
C ALA A 81 -13.72 8.19 18.22
N HIS A 82 -13.61 7.30 19.20
CA HIS A 82 -12.92 7.56 20.45
C HIS A 82 -11.56 6.85 20.48
N ARG A 83 -10.57 7.56 21.01
CA ARG A 83 -9.21 7.09 21.19
C ARG A 83 -9.19 5.99 22.25
N MET A 84 -8.42 4.94 21.99
CA MET A 84 -8.09 3.98 23.04
C MET A 84 -6.95 4.55 23.88
N PRO A 85 -7.00 4.44 25.22
CA PRO A 85 -5.91 4.88 26.08
C PRO A 85 -4.63 4.15 25.72
N ASP A 86 -3.49 4.83 25.80
CA ASP A 86 -2.21 4.14 25.69
C ASP A 86 -1.88 3.37 26.99
N ASP A 87 -0.84 2.52 26.93
CA ASP A 87 -0.45 1.67 28.06
C ASP A 87 -0.09 2.48 29.31
N ASP A 88 0.48 3.68 29.14
CA ASP A 88 0.90 4.55 30.25
C ASP A 88 -0.32 5.23 30.89
N GLU A 89 -1.28 5.70 30.10
CA GLU A 89 -2.54 6.27 30.56
C GLU A 89 -3.43 5.24 31.24
N ALA A 90 -3.49 4.03 30.68
CA ALA A 90 -4.17 2.89 31.28
C ALA A 90 -3.53 2.51 32.61
N ALA A 91 -2.19 2.46 32.68
CA ALA A 91 -1.45 2.17 33.90
C ALA A 91 -1.61 3.28 34.97
N ALA A 92 -1.69 4.53 34.55
CA ALA A 92 -1.89 5.68 35.42
C ALA A 92 -3.35 5.86 35.88
N GLY A 93 -4.31 5.13 35.30
CA GLY A 93 -5.73 5.21 35.64
C GLY A 93 -6.37 6.56 35.26
N VAL A 94 -5.80 7.24 34.27
CA VAL A 94 -6.29 8.55 33.75
C VAL A 94 -6.96 8.42 32.38
N ALA A 95 -7.08 7.19 31.88
CA ALA A 95 -7.76 6.82 30.65
C ALA A 95 -9.19 7.39 30.58
N ASN A 96 -9.48 8.12 29.50
CA ASN A 96 -10.83 8.51 29.12
C ASN A 96 -11.23 7.76 27.85
N GLU A 97 -12.03 6.70 28.00
CA GLU A 97 -12.49 5.86 26.88
C GLU A 97 -13.42 6.61 25.90
N ASP A 98 -13.94 7.78 26.29
CA ASP A 98 -14.78 8.65 25.46
C ASP A 98 -13.99 9.82 24.85
N GLU A 99 -12.66 9.85 24.94
CA GLU A 99 -11.86 10.94 24.36
C GLU A 99 -11.86 10.85 22.83
N PRO A 100 -12.35 11.88 22.10
CA PRO A 100 -12.30 11.89 20.65
C PRO A 100 -10.86 12.08 20.15
N PHE A 101 -10.59 11.66 18.92
CA PHE A 101 -9.30 11.97 18.29
C PHE A 101 -9.08 13.48 18.16
N THR A 102 -7.86 13.91 18.48
CA THR A 102 -7.39 15.27 18.27
C THR A 102 -7.26 15.59 16.79
N ILE A 103 -7.14 16.88 16.43
CA ILE A 103 -6.94 17.27 15.04
C ILE A 103 -5.62 16.70 14.50
N GLU A 104 -4.58 16.67 15.32
CA GLU A 104 -3.26 16.12 14.99
C GLU A 104 -3.36 14.62 14.70
N GLU A 105 -4.03 13.85 15.57
CA GLU A 105 -4.21 12.41 15.36
C GLU A 105 -5.05 12.10 14.11
N LEU A 106 -6.09 12.89 13.84
CA LEU A 106 -6.88 12.76 12.61
C LEU A 106 -6.03 13.03 11.36
N GLN A 107 -5.16 14.04 11.40
CA GLN A 107 -4.23 14.31 10.29
C GLN A 107 -3.24 13.16 10.08
N ASP A 108 -2.69 12.61 11.15
CA ASP A 108 -1.75 11.47 11.09
C ASP A 108 -2.44 10.21 10.54
N LEU A 109 -3.66 9.91 11.00
CA LEU A 109 -4.47 8.81 10.47
C LEU A 109 -4.78 9.01 8.99
N MET A 110 -5.17 10.22 8.59
CA MET A 110 -5.41 10.53 7.19
C MET A 110 -4.15 10.40 6.34
N HIS A 111 -3.00 10.88 6.82
CA HIS A 111 -1.71 10.69 6.16
C HIS A 111 -1.45 9.21 5.89
N GLN A 112 -1.66 8.34 6.88
CA GLN A 112 -1.49 6.89 6.71
C GLN A 112 -2.48 6.27 5.72
N LEU A 113 -3.76 6.68 5.75
CA LEU A 113 -4.78 6.15 4.83
C LEU A 113 -4.55 6.60 3.39
N VAL A 114 -4.18 7.87 3.19
CA VAL A 114 -3.87 8.48 1.88
C VAL A 114 -2.67 7.79 1.26
N THR A 115 -1.55 7.74 1.99
CA THR A 115 -0.28 7.23 1.47
C THR A 115 -0.28 5.71 1.34
N GLY A 116 -0.85 5.00 2.32
CA GLY A 116 -0.91 3.54 2.35
C GLY A 116 -1.93 2.95 1.38
N GLY A 117 -3.11 3.57 1.22
CA GLY A 117 -4.23 3.04 0.44
C GLY A 117 -4.10 3.18 -1.07
N PHE A 118 -3.15 3.99 -1.55
CA PHE A 118 -3.10 4.40 -2.95
C PHE A 118 -1.96 3.75 -3.76
N GLU A 119 -0.71 4.06 -3.42
CA GLU A 119 0.45 3.72 -4.25
C GLU A 119 0.79 2.23 -4.19
N THR A 120 0.57 1.61 -3.02
CA THR A 120 0.87 0.20 -2.81
C THR A 120 -0.01 -0.69 -3.67
N THR A 121 -1.34 -0.46 -3.69
CA THR A 121 -2.27 -1.22 -4.52
C THR A 121 -2.05 -0.95 -6.01
N THR A 122 -1.76 0.30 -6.39
CA THR A 122 -1.34 0.65 -7.76
C THR A 122 -0.15 -0.20 -8.22
N SER A 123 0.87 -0.28 -7.35
CA SER A 123 2.07 -1.06 -7.63
C SER A 123 1.78 -2.55 -7.68
N ALA A 124 0.97 -3.09 -6.77
CA ALA A 124 0.59 -4.50 -6.77
C ALA A 124 -0.16 -4.89 -8.06
N LEU A 125 -1.09 -4.06 -8.51
CA LEU A 125 -1.85 -4.27 -9.75
C LEU A 125 -0.94 -4.25 -10.98
N THR A 126 -0.08 -3.24 -11.06
CA THR A 126 0.85 -3.08 -12.20
C THR A 126 1.83 -4.25 -12.26
N LYS A 127 2.45 -4.60 -11.13
CA LYS A 127 3.41 -5.70 -11.05
C LYS A 127 2.77 -7.06 -11.25
N GLY A 128 1.58 -7.31 -10.72
CA GLY A 128 0.87 -8.56 -10.95
C GLY A 128 0.54 -8.77 -12.44
N LEU A 129 0.12 -7.71 -13.15
CA LEU A 129 -0.07 -7.80 -14.60
C LEU A 129 1.26 -8.03 -15.32
N TYR A 130 2.33 -7.34 -14.92
CA TYR A 130 3.66 -7.57 -15.47
C TYR A 130 4.11 -9.02 -15.28
N LEU A 131 3.90 -9.62 -14.11
CA LEU A 131 4.22 -11.02 -13.84
C LEU A 131 3.44 -11.98 -14.74
N LEU A 132 2.15 -11.76 -14.96
CA LEU A 132 1.36 -12.56 -15.90
C LEU A 132 1.88 -12.43 -17.34
N LEU A 133 2.30 -11.24 -17.76
CA LEU A 133 2.89 -11.02 -19.09
C LEU A 133 4.25 -11.74 -19.27
N GLN A 134 5.02 -11.90 -18.19
CA GLN A 134 6.26 -12.67 -18.19
C GLN A 134 6.01 -14.19 -18.13
N HIS A 135 4.82 -14.63 -17.70
CA HIS A 135 4.44 -16.04 -17.52
C HIS A 135 3.11 -16.34 -18.23
N PRO A 136 3.07 -16.33 -19.58
CA PRO A 136 1.84 -16.46 -20.35
C PRO A 136 1.12 -17.81 -20.14
N ASP A 137 1.86 -18.87 -19.79
CA ASP A 137 1.33 -20.17 -19.40
C ASP A 137 0.50 -20.10 -18.10
N GLN A 138 0.96 -19.32 -17.12
CA GLN A 138 0.22 -19.08 -15.88
C GLN A 138 -0.96 -18.13 -16.11
N MET A 139 -0.83 -17.13 -16.99
CA MET A 139 -1.99 -16.33 -17.41
C MET A 139 -3.08 -17.19 -18.06
N ALA A 140 -2.70 -18.12 -18.95
CA ALA A 140 -3.64 -19.05 -19.56
C ALA A 140 -4.30 -19.98 -18.53
N THR A 141 -3.52 -20.48 -17.57
CA THR A 141 -4.02 -21.30 -16.46
C THR A 141 -5.02 -20.53 -15.61
N LEU A 142 -4.70 -19.29 -15.23
CA LEU A 142 -5.59 -18.43 -14.44
C LEU A 142 -6.90 -18.11 -15.18
N ARG A 143 -6.86 -17.90 -16.50
CA ARG A 143 -8.07 -17.75 -17.32
C ARG A 143 -8.93 -19.01 -17.34
N ALA A 144 -8.32 -20.19 -17.39
CA ALA A 144 -9.02 -21.46 -17.38
C ALA A 144 -9.55 -21.84 -15.99
N ARG A 145 -8.91 -21.34 -14.93
CA ARG A 145 -9.20 -21.61 -13.52
C ARG A 145 -9.30 -20.32 -12.70
N PRO A 146 -10.40 -19.55 -12.83
CA PRO A 146 -10.61 -18.33 -12.05
C PRO A 146 -10.62 -18.55 -10.53
N ASP A 147 -10.81 -19.78 -10.05
CA ASP A 147 -10.67 -20.17 -8.65
C ASP A 147 -9.26 -19.92 -8.09
N LEU A 148 -8.24 -19.82 -8.95
CA LEU A 148 -6.86 -19.51 -8.56
C LEU A 148 -6.59 -18.01 -8.34
N LEU A 149 -7.57 -17.14 -8.54
CA LEU A 149 -7.34 -15.70 -8.53
C LEU A 149 -6.80 -15.16 -7.21
N ASP A 150 -7.34 -15.61 -6.08
CA ASP A 150 -6.86 -15.19 -4.76
C ASP A 150 -5.43 -15.67 -4.52
N ASN A 151 -5.12 -16.91 -4.93
CA ASN A 151 -3.77 -17.46 -4.80
C ASN A 151 -2.75 -16.77 -5.73
N PHE A 152 -3.18 -16.39 -6.93
CA PHE A 152 -2.37 -15.55 -7.83
C PHE A 152 -2.06 -14.18 -7.22
N ILE A 153 -3.03 -13.56 -6.54
CA ILE A 153 -2.82 -12.27 -5.87
C ILE A 153 -1.78 -12.42 -4.76
N ASP A 154 -1.95 -13.42 -3.88
CA ASP A 154 -0.98 -13.68 -2.81
C ASP A 154 0.41 -14.05 -3.41
N GLU A 155 0.47 -14.87 -4.46
CA GLU A 155 1.76 -15.21 -5.11
C GLU A 155 2.41 -13.98 -5.75
N SER A 156 1.64 -13.08 -6.35
CA SER A 156 2.16 -11.82 -6.92
C SER A 156 2.74 -10.92 -5.82
N LEU A 157 2.04 -10.81 -4.69
CA LEU A 157 2.49 -10.05 -3.52
C LEU A 157 3.72 -10.66 -2.86
N ARG A 158 3.80 -12.00 -2.81
CA ARG A 158 5.00 -12.72 -2.38
C ARG A 158 6.16 -12.41 -3.32
N PHE A 159 5.97 -12.66 -4.61
CA PHE A 159 7.04 -12.66 -5.59
C PHE A 159 7.61 -11.26 -5.84
N ASP A 160 6.75 -10.25 -6.00
CA ASP A 160 7.16 -8.86 -6.22
C ASP A 160 6.19 -7.86 -5.55
N GLY A 161 6.04 -7.97 -4.24
CA GLY A 161 5.21 -7.07 -3.45
C GLY A 161 5.60 -5.59 -3.56
N PRO A 162 4.67 -4.66 -3.28
CA PRO A 162 4.93 -3.21 -3.36
C PRO A 162 5.99 -2.73 -2.37
N VAL A 163 5.92 -3.20 -1.12
CA VAL A 163 6.78 -2.78 0.00
C VAL A 163 7.90 -3.79 0.20
N ALA A 164 9.14 -3.36 -0.02
CA ALA A 164 10.34 -4.20 0.11
C ALA A 164 10.80 -4.39 1.56
N GLY A 165 10.41 -3.51 2.47
CA GLY A 165 10.69 -3.58 3.90
C GLY A 165 10.37 -2.28 4.64
N LEU A 166 10.26 -2.33 5.97
CA LEU A 166 10.04 -1.15 6.81
C LEU A 166 11.04 -1.12 7.97
N TRP A 167 11.24 0.07 8.53
CA TRP A 167 12.16 0.29 9.64
C TRP A 167 11.55 -0.08 10.99
N ARG A 168 12.41 -0.47 11.92
CA ARG A 168 12.16 -0.61 13.36
C ARG A 168 13.32 0.03 14.10
N THR A 169 13.07 0.52 15.30
CA THR A 169 14.09 1.03 16.20
C THR A 169 14.17 0.14 17.42
N SER A 170 15.35 -0.33 17.78
CA SER A 170 15.53 -1.18 18.96
C SER A 170 15.31 -0.36 20.23
N THR A 171 14.45 -0.81 21.14
CA THR A 171 14.18 -0.13 22.43
C THR A 171 15.07 -0.63 23.56
N CYS A 172 15.84 -1.68 23.33
CA CYS A 172 16.85 -2.22 24.23
C CYS A 172 17.91 -2.99 23.42
N PRO A 173 19.06 -3.35 24.02
CA PRO A 173 19.98 -4.28 23.38
C PRO A 173 19.30 -5.64 23.14
N VAL A 174 19.45 -6.21 21.94
CA VAL A 174 18.84 -7.49 21.56
C VAL A 174 19.69 -8.24 20.54
N SER A 175 19.72 -9.57 20.61
CA SER A 175 20.36 -10.41 19.59
C SER A 175 19.31 -10.96 18.64
N VAL A 176 19.53 -10.80 17.33
CA VAL A 176 18.67 -11.35 16.26
C VAL A 176 19.53 -12.25 15.37
N GLY A 177 19.34 -13.56 15.48
CA GLY A 177 20.27 -14.53 14.90
C GLY A 177 21.65 -14.38 15.54
N ASP A 178 22.68 -14.21 14.70
CA ASP A 178 24.07 -14.03 15.14
C ASP A 178 24.48 -12.55 15.23
N VAL A 179 23.54 -11.61 15.17
CA VAL A 179 23.80 -10.17 15.19
C VAL A 179 23.28 -9.54 16.48
N ASP A 180 24.15 -8.88 17.21
CA ASP A 180 23.80 -8.04 18.35
C ASP A 180 23.43 -6.63 17.88
N ILE A 181 22.26 -6.15 18.31
CA ILE A 181 21.70 -4.85 17.96
C ILE A 181 21.64 -4.00 19.23
N GLU A 182 22.24 -2.82 19.17
CA GLU A 182 22.24 -1.87 20.28
C GLU A 182 20.88 -1.15 20.41
N GLU A 183 20.61 -0.64 21.61
CA GLU A 183 19.47 0.27 21.84
C GLU A 183 19.57 1.51 20.94
N GLY A 184 18.43 1.94 20.39
CA GLY A 184 18.34 3.08 19.47
C GLY A 184 18.75 2.78 18.02
N ALA A 185 19.27 1.59 17.72
CA ALA A 185 19.64 1.22 16.36
C ALA A 185 18.41 1.08 15.44
N SER A 186 18.49 1.62 14.22
CA SER A 186 17.49 1.45 13.16
C SER A 186 17.77 0.20 12.34
N VAL A 187 16.78 -0.69 12.25
CA VAL A 187 16.86 -1.97 11.55
C VAL A 187 15.77 -2.01 10.48
N MET A 188 16.14 -2.33 9.24
CA MET A 188 15.17 -2.53 8.17
C MET A 188 14.75 -4.00 8.10
N VAL A 189 13.49 -4.28 8.38
CA VAL A 189 12.90 -5.61 8.20
C VAL A 189 12.56 -5.80 6.72
N ARG A 190 13.34 -6.61 6.01
CA ARG A 190 13.24 -6.78 4.55
C ARG A 190 12.20 -7.83 4.16
N TYR A 191 10.95 -7.39 3.98
CA TYR A 191 9.84 -8.24 3.54
C TYR A 191 10.12 -8.96 2.22
N ALA A 192 10.71 -8.26 1.25
CA ALA A 192 11.06 -8.87 -0.05
C ALA A 192 12.06 -10.03 0.09
N ALA A 193 12.98 -9.95 1.06
CA ALA A 193 13.92 -11.04 1.34
C ALA A 193 13.22 -12.21 2.04
N ALA A 194 12.37 -11.93 3.03
CA ALA A 194 11.57 -12.94 3.71
C ALA A 194 10.65 -13.71 2.75
N ASN A 195 10.05 -13.02 1.77
CA ASN A 195 9.22 -13.64 0.74
C ASN A 195 10.00 -14.52 -0.25
N ARG A 196 11.34 -14.46 -0.22
CA ARG A 196 12.25 -15.29 -1.01
C ARG A 196 13.03 -16.30 -0.16
N ASP A 197 12.65 -16.48 1.12
CA ASP A 197 13.34 -17.39 2.03
C ASP A 197 13.05 -18.87 1.66
N PRO A 198 14.07 -19.67 1.27
CA PRO A 198 13.89 -21.07 0.90
C PRO A 198 13.49 -21.98 2.07
N SER A 199 13.66 -21.53 3.33
CA SER A 199 13.17 -22.26 4.51
C SER A 199 11.64 -22.18 4.67
N ARG A 200 11.00 -21.22 4.00
CA ARG A 200 9.54 -21.02 4.01
C ARG A 200 8.90 -21.33 2.66
N PHE A 201 9.54 -20.96 1.55
CA PHE A 201 9.02 -21.14 0.20
C PHE A 201 9.95 -22.01 -0.63
N GLU A 202 9.52 -23.22 -1.00
CA GLU A 202 10.30 -24.07 -1.90
C GLU A 202 10.45 -23.40 -3.29
N ASN A 203 11.65 -23.43 -3.86
CA ASN A 203 11.97 -22.73 -5.12
C ASN A 203 11.44 -21.28 -5.13
N PRO A 204 11.90 -20.43 -4.19
CA PRO A 204 11.27 -19.13 -3.92
C PRO A 204 11.33 -18.16 -5.11
N ASP A 205 12.28 -18.38 -6.02
CA ASP A 205 12.49 -17.58 -7.23
C ASP A 205 11.64 -18.03 -8.43
N VAL A 206 10.83 -19.08 -8.27
CA VAL A 206 9.83 -19.49 -9.24
C VAL A 206 8.50 -18.84 -8.87
N PHE A 207 7.92 -18.12 -9.82
CA PHE A 207 6.55 -17.62 -9.75
C PHE A 207 5.61 -18.79 -10.01
N ASP A 208 4.69 -19.06 -9.10
CA ASP A 208 3.75 -20.19 -9.19
C ASP A 208 2.39 -19.83 -8.60
N ILE A 209 1.41 -19.55 -9.47
CA ILE A 209 0.04 -19.21 -9.06
C ILE A 209 -0.71 -20.35 -8.36
N GLU A 210 -0.16 -21.56 -8.32
CA GLU A 210 -0.73 -22.70 -7.60
C GLU A 210 0.04 -23.00 -6.29
N ARG A 211 1.01 -22.16 -5.92
CA ARG A 211 1.78 -22.30 -4.68
C ARG A 211 0.85 -22.32 -3.47
N SER A 212 0.79 -23.47 -2.80
CA SER A 212 -0.16 -23.72 -1.71
C SER A 212 0.00 -22.82 -0.47
N ASN A 213 1.18 -22.25 -0.25
CA ASN A 213 1.48 -21.39 0.90
C ASN A 213 1.80 -19.93 0.51
N ALA A 214 1.37 -19.48 -0.68
CA ALA A 214 1.63 -18.12 -1.15
C ALA A 214 1.14 -17.05 -0.15
N ASN A 215 0.03 -17.31 0.53
CA ASN A 215 -0.60 -16.44 1.53
C ASN A 215 0.22 -16.22 2.82
N GLU A 216 1.31 -16.97 3.03
CA GLU A 216 2.22 -16.77 4.18
C GLU A 216 3.23 -15.62 3.95
N HIS A 217 3.13 -14.90 2.84
CA HIS A 217 4.00 -13.80 2.51
C HIS A 217 3.93 -12.64 3.52
N MET A 218 4.98 -11.83 3.57
CA MET A 218 5.13 -10.66 4.43
C MET A 218 4.79 -9.33 3.74
N ALA A 219 4.17 -9.34 2.55
CA ALA A 219 3.86 -8.10 1.81
C ALA A 219 2.95 -7.12 2.57
N PHE A 220 2.13 -7.62 3.50
CA PHE A 220 1.28 -6.83 4.40
C PHE A 220 1.89 -6.63 5.81
N GLY A 221 3.14 -7.02 6.01
CA GLY A 221 3.75 -7.07 7.34
C GLY A 221 3.16 -8.18 8.22
N PHE A 222 3.37 -8.08 9.53
CA PHE A 222 2.90 -9.04 10.54
C PHE A 222 2.75 -8.38 11.91
N GLY A 223 1.92 -8.96 12.78
CA GLY A 223 1.71 -8.51 14.16
C GLY A 223 0.79 -7.29 14.28
N ASN A 224 1.03 -6.45 15.29
CA ASN A 224 0.18 -5.28 15.60
C ASN A 224 0.10 -4.26 14.45
N HIS A 225 1.11 -4.23 13.56
CA HIS A 225 1.14 -3.38 12.38
C HIS A 225 0.85 -4.15 11.08
N PHE A 226 0.14 -5.29 11.16
CA PHE A 226 -0.39 -5.92 9.96
C PHE A 226 -1.28 -4.92 9.21
N CYS A 227 -1.11 -4.84 7.89
CA CYS A 227 -1.74 -3.81 7.07
C CYS A 227 -3.26 -3.77 7.26
N ILE A 228 -3.76 -2.64 7.77
CA ILE A 228 -5.19 -2.41 7.98
C ILE A 228 -5.99 -2.44 6.67
N GLY A 229 -5.35 -2.04 5.56
CA GLY A 229 -5.94 -2.03 4.21
C GLY A 229 -5.83 -3.37 3.45
N ALA A 230 -5.29 -4.43 4.04
CA ALA A 230 -4.99 -5.68 3.32
C ALA A 230 -6.22 -6.30 2.62
N TRP A 231 -7.39 -6.22 3.25
CA TRP A 231 -8.64 -6.76 2.70
C TRP A 231 -9.20 -5.91 1.56
N LEU A 232 -9.09 -4.58 1.69
CA LEU A 232 -9.48 -3.66 0.62
C LEU A 232 -8.56 -3.84 -0.59
N ALA A 233 -7.24 -3.86 -0.39
CA ALA A 233 -6.26 -4.08 -1.45
C ALA A 233 -6.51 -5.41 -2.19
N ARG A 234 -6.74 -6.51 -1.47
CA ARG A 234 -7.10 -7.80 -2.11
C ARG A 234 -8.39 -7.70 -2.91
N THR A 235 -9.40 -7.01 -2.39
CA THR A 235 -10.69 -6.83 -3.09
C THR A 235 -10.51 -6.04 -4.38
N GLU A 236 -9.77 -4.93 -4.34
CA GLU A 236 -9.44 -4.13 -5.52
C GLU A 236 -8.68 -4.94 -6.56
N LEU A 237 -7.63 -5.67 -6.14
CA LEU A 237 -6.84 -6.52 -7.04
C LEU A 237 -7.70 -7.62 -7.66
N ARG A 238 -8.55 -8.29 -6.87
CA ARG A 238 -9.46 -9.33 -7.36
C ARG A 238 -10.42 -8.80 -8.41
N ILE A 239 -11.05 -7.65 -8.14
CA ILE A 239 -11.98 -7.01 -9.09
C ILE A 239 -11.23 -6.58 -10.36
N ALA A 240 -10.06 -5.95 -10.21
CA ALA A 240 -9.26 -5.46 -11.32
C ALA A 240 -8.78 -6.59 -12.23
N PHE A 241 -8.18 -7.65 -11.67
CA PHE A 241 -7.69 -8.78 -12.43
C PHE A 241 -8.82 -9.60 -13.04
N SER A 242 -9.95 -9.79 -12.34
CA SER A 242 -11.14 -10.41 -12.95
C SER A 242 -11.58 -9.64 -14.19
N ALA A 243 -11.73 -8.32 -14.08
CA ALA A 243 -12.16 -7.48 -15.18
C ALA A 243 -11.15 -7.48 -16.35
N ILE A 244 -9.85 -7.45 -16.07
CA ILE A 244 -8.80 -7.55 -17.09
C ILE A 244 -8.90 -8.89 -17.84
N LEU A 245 -9.00 -10.00 -17.12
CA LEU A 245 -9.00 -11.35 -17.72
C LEU A 245 -10.33 -11.68 -18.43
N GLU A 246 -11.44 -11.10 -18.00
CA GLU A 246 -12.75 -11.31 -18.64
C GLU A 246 -12.92 -10.48 -19.91
N ARG A 247 -12.34 -9.28 -19.96
CA ARG A 247 -12.66 -8.28 -21.00
C ARG A 247 -11.58 -8.08 -22.03
N LEU A 248 -10.34 -8.48 -21.73
CA LEU A 248 -9.20 -8.28 -22.61
C LEU A 248 -8.68 -9.63 -23.07
N ASP A 249 -8.42 -9.77 -24.36
CA ASP A 249 -7.73 -10.90 -24.97
C ASP A 249 -6.39 -10.41 -25.57
N ASP A 250 -5.47 -11.35 -25.84
CA ASP A 250 -4.15 -11.08 -26.45
C ASP A 250 -3.38 -9.92 -25.77
N ILE A 251 -3.36 -9.91 -24.44
CA ILE A 251 -2.67 -8.88 -23.66
C ILE A 251 -1.17 -9.08 -23.77
N GLU A 252 -0.46 -8.08 -24.27
CA GLU A 252 0.99 -8.10 -24.45
C GLU A 252 1.61 -6.73 -24.12
N LEU A 253 2.92 -6.70 -23.87
CA LEU A 253 3.66 -5.44 -23.82
C LEU A 253 3.59 -4.73 -25.17
N ALA A 254 3.19 -3.46 -25.18
CA ALA A 254 3.14 -2.66 -26.41
C ALA A 254 4.54 -2.29 -26.92
N ARG A 255 5.53 -2.28 -26.03
CA ARG A 255 6.94 -2.05 -26.33
C ARG A 255 7.82 -2.76 -25.29
N LEU A 256 9.09 -2.96 -25.64
CA LEU A 256 10.09 -3.35 -24.63
C LEU A 256 10.20 -2.24 -23.58
N LEU A 257 10.31 -2.66 -22.32
CA LEU A 257 10.56 -1.77 -21.20
C LEU A 257 12.04 -1.41 -21.16
N ASP A 258 12.34 -0.24 -20.60
CA ASP A 258 13.71 0.20 -20.41
C ASP A 258 14.40 -0.65 -19.33
N ASP A 259 15.74 -0.69 -19.31
CA ASP A 259 16.51 -1.46 -18.31
C ASP A 259 16.14 -1.09 -16.86
N GLN A 260 15.80 0.19 -16.64
CA GLN A 260 15.33 0.69 -15.34
C GLN A 260 13.82 0.91 -15.34
N VAL A 261 13.08 -0.18 -15.15
CA VAL A 261 11.61 -0.21 -15.12
C VAL A 261 11.03 0.44 -13.86
N HIS A 262 11.77 0.43 -12.75
CA HIS A 262 11.30 0.95 -11.46
C HIS A 262 11.85 2.34 -11.15
N GLU A 263 11.07 3.13 -10.43
CA GLU A 263 11.58 4.35 -9.80
C GLU A 263 12.37 4.02 -8.54
N PHE A 264 13.27 4.93 -8.18
CA PHE A 264 14.03 4.79 -6.95
C PHE A 264 13.13 5.11 -5.75
N SER A 265 13.10 4.20 -4.78
CA SER A 265 12.54 4.43 -3.45
C SER A 265 13.31 3.60 -2.44
N PHE A 266 13.46 4.11 -1.21
CA PHE A 266 14.14 3.39 -0.14
C PHE A 266 13.42 2.09 0.25
N PHE A 267 12.10 2.03 0.12
CA PHE A 267 11.30 0.89 0.57
C PHE A 267 10.20 0.43 -0.39
N LEU A 268 9.83 1.24 -1.38
CA LEU A 268 8.91 0.83 -2.45
C LEU A 268 9.70 0.47 -3.71
N ARG A 269 9.01 -0.16 -4.67
CA ARG A 269 9.55 -0.42 -6.01
C ARG A 269 8.48 -0.18 -7.09
N PRO A 270 7.93 1.03 -7.21
CA PRO A 270 6.88 1.31 -8.19
C PRO A 270 7.44 1.16 -9.60
N MET A 271 6.62 0.69 -10.53
CA MET A 271 6.96 0.69 -11.96
C MET A 271 6.64 2.06 -12.55
N LYS A 272 7.52 2.60 -13.40
CA LYS A 272 7.31 3.89 -14.09
C LYS A 272 6.09 3.85 -15.00
N GLU A 273 5.99 2.76 -15.76
CA GLU A 273 4.91 2.52 -16.68
C GLU A 273 4.81 1.03 -17.02
N LEU A 274 3.64 0.62 -17.52
CA LEU A 274 3.43 -0.71 -18.11
C LEU A 274 2.59 -0.55 -19.39
N PRO A 275 3.22 -0.16 -20.51
CA PRO A 275 2.52 0.00 -21.78
C PRO A 275 2.09 -1.37 -22.31
N ILE A 276 0.78 -1.56 -22.48
CA ILE A 276 0.18 -2.80 -22.99
C ILE A 276 -0.61 -2.56 -24.28
N ARG A 277 -0.72 -3.60 -25.09
CA ARG A 277 -1.67 -3.72 -26.20
C ARG A 277 -2.56 -4.93 -25.95
N PHE A 278 -3.80 -4.87 -26.39
CA PHE A 278 -4.78 -5.93 -26.19
C PHE A 278 -5.92 -5.81 -27.22
N ASN A 279 -6.67 -6.89 -27.37
CA ASN A 279 -7.96 -6.88 -28.06
C ASN A 279 -9.08 -6.79 -27.01
N ALA A 280 -10.04 -5.89 -27.23
CA ALA A 280 -11.26 -5.88 -26.43
C ALA A 280 -12.13 -7.08 -26.83
N ARG A 281 -12.65 -7.79 -25.83
CA ARG A 281 -13.55 -8.93 -26.02
C ARG A 281 -15.00 -8.50 -26.24
#